data_AF-A0A372J9J1-F1
#
_entry.id   AF-A0A372J9J1-F1
#
_cell.length_a   1.000
_cell.length_b   1.000
_cell.length_c   1.000
_cell.angle_alpha   90.00
_cell.angle_beta   90.00
_cell.angle_gamma   90.00
#
_symmetry.space_group_name_H-M   'P 1'
#
loop_
_entity.id
_entity.type
_entity.pdbx_description
1 polymer ?
#
loop_
_entity_poly.entity_id
_entity_poly.type
_entity_poly.pdbx_seq_one_letter_code
_entity_poly.pdbx_strand_id
1 'polypeptide(L)'
;MLVSAVGIWRRVRRADKTAAVVVGAVNVPLCGVLFALLIGFGATTREQEDAAQVLGGQILGVWFVGGLLLFSVLAMTRALFVHLATMVFTPGGLVLALVLA
;
A
#
# COMPACT_ATOMS: atom_id res chain seq x y z
N MET A 1 -4.46 39.41 -1.96
CA MET A 1 -5.29 38.19 -1.77
C MET A 1 -4.57 37.25 -0.80
N LEU A 2 -4.68 37.49 0.51
CA LEU A 2 -4.22 36.55 1.52
C LEU A 2 -5.23 35.41 1.60
N VAL A 3 -5.09 34.42 0.71
CA VAL A 3 -5.68 33.10 0.97
C VAL A 3 -5.09 32.65 2.30
N SER A 4 -5.87 32.82 3.36
CA SER A 4 -5.40 32.65 4.74
C SER A 4 -4.73 31.28 4.85
N ALA A 5 -3.48 31.23 5.32
CA ALA A 5 -2.70 29.99 5.44
C ALA A 5 -3.49 28.88 6.16
N VAL A 6 -4.38 29.28 7.06
CA VAL A 6 -5.35 28.42 7.77
C VAL A 6 -6.33 27.69 6.84
N GLY A 7 -6.77 28.34 5.76
CA GLY A 7 -7.65 27.75 4.73
C GLY A 7 -6.92 26.76 3.82
N ILE A 8 -5.66 27.03 3.49
CA ILE A 8 -4.80 26.08 2.77
C ILE A 8 -4.51 24.88 3.68
N TRP A 9 -4.14 25.11 4.93
CA TRP A 9 -3.88 24.06 5.91
C TRP A 9 -5.11 23.17 6.16
N ARG A 10 -6.30 23.75 6.29
CA ARG A 10 -7.55 22.96 6.39
C ARG A 10 -7.85 22.13 5.14
N ARG A 11 -7.53 22.62 3.95
CA ARG A 11 -7.69 21.86 2.69
C ARG A 11 -6.70 20.71 2.61
N VAL A 12 -5.43 20.94 2.90
CA VAL A 12 -4.40 19.88 2.96
C VAL A 12 -4.79 18.81 3.98
N ARG A 13 -5.25 19.20 5.17
CA ARG A 13 -5.68 18.25 6.21
C ARG A 13 -6.91 17.43 5.82
N ARG A 14 -7.86 18.01 5.08
CA ARG A 14 -9.01 17.25 4.55
C ARG A 14 -8.56 16.29 3.44
N ALA A 15 -7.71 16.75 2.53
CA ALA A 15 -7.15 15.92 1.47
C ALA A 15 -6.35 14.74 2.05
N ASP A 16 -5.51 14.98 3.06
CA ASP A 16 -4.74 13.94 3.77
C ASP A 16 -5.67 12.91 4.45
N LYS A 17 -6.77 13.35 5.07
CA LYS A 17 -7.75 12.42 5.66
C LYS A 17 -8.43 11.55 4.60
N THR A 18 -8.88 12.16 3.50
CA THR A 18 -9.52 11.40 2.41
C THR A 18 -8.53 10.46 1.75
N ALA A 19 -7.31 10.95 1.48
CA ALA A 19 -6.23 10.15 0.92
C ALA A 19 -5.92 8.94 1.81
N ALA A 20 -5.81 9.14 3.13
CA ALA A 20 -5.58 8.03 4.06
C ALA A 20 -6.66 6.93 3.98
N VAL A 21 -7.94 7.31 3.87
CA VAL A 21 -9.03 6.32 3.72
C VAL A 21 -8.93 5.58 2.39
N VAL A 22 -8.71 6.31 1.29
CA VAL A 22 -8.58 5.71 -0.06
C VAL A 22 -7.37 4.79 -0.12
N VAL A 23 -6.22 5.23 0.40
CA VAL A 23 -4.98 4.44 0.46
C VAL A 23 -5.19 3.17 1.26
N GLY A 24 -5.83 3.25 2.43
CA GLY A 24 -6.15 2.06 3.21
C GLY A 24 -7.04 1.08 2.45
N ALA A 25 -8.11 1.59 1.84
CA ALA A 25 -9.06 0.77 1.09
C ALA A 25 -8.45 0.12 -0.17
N VAL A 26 -7.45 0.75 -0.79
CA VAL A 26 -6.76 0.21 -1.98
C VAL A 26 -5.59 -0.71 -1.59
N ASN A 27 -4.81 -0.36 -0.57
CA ASN A 27 -3.64 -1.17 -0.19
C ASN A 27 -4.03 -2.54 0.36
N VAL A 28 -5.13 -2.65 1.12
CA VAL A 28 -5.57 -3.94 1.67
C VAL A 28 -5.85 -4.99 0.57
N PRO A 29 -6.74 -4.74 -0.41
CA PRO A 29 -6.98 -5.70 -1.49
C PRO A 29 -5.75 -5.87 -2.39
N LEU A 30 -4.98 -4.80 -2.65
CA LEU A 30 -3.75 -4.90 -3.41
C LEU A 30 -2.74 -5.85 -2.72
N CYS A 31 -2.53 -5.71 -1.42
CA CYS A 31 -1.67 -6.60 -0.65
C CYS A 31 -2.17 -8.05 -0.71
N GLY A 32 -3.49 -8.27 -0.67
CA GLY A 32 -4.07 -9.61 -0.83
C GLY A 32 -3.75 -10.22 -2.20
N VAL A 33 -3.91 -9.47 -3.28
CA VAL A 33 -3.60 -9.93 -4.65
C VAL A 33 -2.09 -10.17 -4.81
N LEU A 34 -1.25 -9.27 -4.31
CA LEU A 34 0.20 -9.42 -4.37
C LEU A 34 0.67 -10.62 -3.53
N PHE A 35 0.05 -10.85 -2.38
CA PHE A 35 0.32 -12.02 -1.56
C PHE A 35 -0.08 -13.31 -2.30
N ALA A 36 -1.22 -13.32 -3.00
CA ALA A 36 -1.62 -14.45 -3.84
C ALA A 36 -0.58 -14.74 -4.94
N LEU A 37 -0.03 -13.72 -5.58
CA LEU A 37 1.08 -13.89 -6.54
C LEU A 37 2.35 -14.44 -5.88
N LEU A 38 2.70 -13.96 -4.68
CA LEU A 38 3.87 -14.40 -3.93
C LEU A 38 3.77 -15.86 -3.44
N ILE A 39 2.57 -16.41 -3.30
CA ILE A 39 2.38 -17.84 -2.98
C ILE A 39 2.11 -18.68 -4.25
N GLY A 40 2.24 -18.10 -5.44
CA GLY A 40 2.02 -18.81 -6.71
C GLY A 40 0.56 -19.20 -6.95
N PHE A 41 -0.40 -18.50 -6.36
CA PHE A 41 -1.81 -18.84 -6.49
C PHE A 41 -2.26 -18.81 -7.96
N GLY A 42 -2.79 -19.94 -8.45
CA GLY A 42 -3.21 -20.12 -9.84
C GLY A 42 -2.09 -20.50 -10.82
N ALA A 43 -0.84 -20.63 -10.36
CA ALA A 43 0.24 -21.16 -11.17
C ALA A 43 0.05 -22.67 -11.40
N THR A 44 0.22 -23.11 -12.65
CA THR A 44 0.10 -24.53 -13.05
C THR A 44 1.46 -25.17 -13.29
N THR A 45 2.51 -24.36 -13.38
CA THR A 45 3.89 -24.78 -13.58
C THR A 45 4.82 -24.03 -12.64
N ARG A 46 5.98 -24.63 -12.37
CA ARG A 46 7.01 -24.02 -11.50
C ARG A 46 7.58 -22.72 -12.08
N GLU A 47 7.69 -22.63 -13.39
CA GLU A 47 8.10 -21.40 -14.09
C GLU A 47 7.08 -20.26 -13.90
N GLN A 48 5.79 -20.57 -13.91
CA GLN A 48 4.73 -19.59 -13.66
C GLN A 48 4.73 -19.12 -12.21
N GLU A 49 4.97 -20.03 -11.27
CA GLU A 49 5.09 -19.71 -9.85
C GLU A 49 6.25 -18.75 -9.59
N ASP A 50 7.44 -19.03 -10.12
CA ASP A 50 8.62 -18.17 -9.94
C ASP A 50 8.42 -16.79 -10.60
N ALA A 51 7.84 -16.76 -11.81
CA ALA A 51 7.48 -15.51 -12.48
C ALA A 51 6.45 -14.69 -11.68
N ALA A 52 5.43 -15.33 -11.10
CA ALA A 52 4.43 -14.68 -10.27
C ALA A 52 5.04 -14.12 -8.98
N GLN A 53 5.96 -14.86 -8.35
CA GLN A 53 6.69 -14.43 -7.15
C GLN A 53 7.56 -13.20 -7.44
N VAL A 54 8.37 -13.25 -8.50
CA VAL A 54 9.22 -12.13 -8.91
C VAL A 54 8.37 -10.90 -9.24
N LEU A 55 7.30 -11.07 -10.01
CA LEU A 55 6.41 -9.98 -10.39
C LEU A 55 5.71 -9.37 -9.16
N GLY A 56 5.18 -10.22 -8.27
CA GLY A 56 4.55 -9.80 -7.02
C GLY A 56 5.50 -8.99 -6.13
N GLY A 57 6.75 -9.45 -6.00
CA GLY A 57 7.80 -8.75 -5.26
C GLY A 57 8.17 -7.40 -5.87
N GLN A 58 8.31 -7.31 -7.19
CA GLN A 58 8.60 -6.06 -7.89
C GLN A 58 7.46 -5.03 -7.72
N ILE A 59 6.21 -5.45 -7.92
CA ILE A 59 5.05 -4.56 -7.79
C ILE A 59 4.93 -4.08 -6.34
N LEU A 60 5.10 -4.98 -5.36
CA LEU A 60 5.08 -4.62 -3.94
C LEU A 60 6.15 -3.56 -3.61
N GLY A 61 7.39 -3.77 -4.08
CA GLY A 61 8.51 -2.85 -3.86
C GLY A 61 8.26 -1.48 -4.49
N VAL A 62 7.85 -1.44 -5.77
CA VAL A 62 7.58 -0.19 -6.49
C VAL A 62 6.43 0.57 -5.85
N TRP A 63 5.34 -0.12 -5.48
CA TRP A 63 4.19 0.51 -4.84
C TRP A 63 4.53 1.03 -3.44
N PHE A 64 5.32 0.28 -2.69
CA PHE A 64 5.79 0.70 -1.37
C PHE A 64 6.60 2.00 -1.45
N VAL A 65 7.67 2.01 -2.27
CA VAL A 65 8.56 3.16 -2.42
C VAL A 65 7.83 4.35 -3.06
N GLY A 66 7.02 4.10 -4.09
CA GLY A 66 6.25 5.12 -4.79
C GLY A 66 5.27 5.85 -3.87
N GLY A 67 4.52 5.11 -3.05
CA GLY A 67 3.63 5.70 -2.05
C GLY A 67 4.40 6.48 -0.97
N LEU A 68 5.54 5.96 -0.52
CA LEU A 68 6.39 6.65 0.45
C LEU A 68 6.83 8.03 -0.06
N LEU A 69 7.39 8.07 -1.27
CA LEU A 69 7.85 9.30 -1.91
C LEU A 69 6.69 10.27 -2.15
N LEU A 70 5.58 9.79 -2.71
CA LEU A 70 4.43 10.62 -3.04
C LEU A 70 3.83 11.29 -1.80
N PHE A 71 3.56 10.53 -0.73
CA PHE A 71 2.95 11.08 0.48
C PHE A 71 3.92 11.96 1.27
N SER A 72 5.23 11.67 1.23
CA SER A 72 6.26 12.53 1.82
C SER A 72 6.33 13.88 1.10
N VAL A 73 6.37 13.91 -0.23
CA VAL A 73 6.42 15.15 -1.02
C VAL A 73 5.16 16.00 -0.81
N LEU A 74 4.00 15.36 -0.70
CA LEU A 74 2.72 16.05 -0.44
C LEU A 74 2.49 16.41 1.03
N ALA A 75 3.43 16.09 1.92
CA ALA A 75 3.32 16.25 3.38
C ALA A 75 2.03 15.64 3.97
N MET A 76 1.54 14.54 3.37
CA MET A 76 0.34 13.82 3.78
C MET A 76 0.68 12.77 4.84
N THR A 77 0.91 13.23 6.07
CA THR A 77 1.42 12.39 7.15
C THR A 77 0.48 11.23 7.49
N ARG A 78 -0.85 11.42 7.47
CA ARG A 78 -1.80 10.33 7.76
C ARG A 78 -1.82 9.30 6.64
N ALA A 79 -1.85 9.74 5.39
CA ALA A 79 -1.78 8.84 4.25
C ALA A 79 -0.49 8.02 4.25
N LEU A 80 0.65 8.65 4.58
CA LEU A 80 1.94 7.98 4.75
C LEU A 80 1.89 6.90 5.83
N PHE A 81 1.37 7.21 7.03
CA PHE A 81 1.25 6.22 8.10
C PHE A 81 0.30 5.07 7.74
N VAL A 82 -0.83 5.35 7.09
CA VAL A 82 -1.76 4.30 6.65
C VAL A 82 -1.13 3.44 5.55
N HIS A 83 -0.43 4.05 4.59
CA HIS A 83 0.32 3.33 3.56
C HIS A 83 1.33 2.37 4.18
N LEU A 84 2.14 2.86 5.12
CA LEU A 84 3.15 2.06 5.80
C LEU A 84 2.51 0.94 6.64
N ALA A 85 1.49 1.26 7.42
CA ALA A 85 0.80 0.30 8.28
C ALA A 85 0.18 -0.83 7.44
N THR A 86 -0.53 -0.50 6.37
CA THR A 86 -1.14 -1.52 5.50
C THR A 86 -0.10 -2.35 4.77
N MET A 87 0.97 -1.74 4.24
CA MET A 87 2.03 -2.47 3.54
C MET A 87 2.89 -3.37 4.42
N VAL A 88 2.90 -3.17 5.75
CA VAL A 88 3.65 -4.02 6.69
C VAL A 88 2.71 -5.01 7.40
N PHE A 89 1.62 -4.53 7.98
CA PHE A 89 0.72 -5.38 8.77
C PHE A 89 -0.12 -6.31 7.91
N THR A 90 -0.56 -5.91 6.72
CA THR A 90 -1.38 -6.78 5.86
C THR A 90 -0.61 -8.02 5.41
N PRO A 91 0.58 -7.92 4.77
CA PRO A 91 1.34 -9.12 4.42
C PRO A 91 1.78 -9.90 5.67
N GLY A 92 2.18 -9.25 6.77
CA GLY A 92 2.53 -9.94 8.02
C GLY A 92 1.35 -10.74 8.60
N GLY A 93 0.15 -10.17 8.57
CA GLY A 93 -1.08 -10.83 9.00
C GLY A 93 -1.47 -12.00 8.08
N LEU A 94 -1.27 -11.87 6.77
CA LEU A 94 -1.51 -12.95 5.81
C LEU A 94 -0.51 -14.10 5.98
N VAL A 95 0.77 -13.80 6.20
CA VAL A 95 1.79 -14.81 6.53
C VAL A 95 1.42 -15.53 7.83
N LEU A 96 1.06 -14.78 8.89
CA LEU A 96 0.68 -15.36 10.17
C LEU A 96 -0.57 -16.23 10.04
N ALA A 97 -1.57 -15.78 9.28
CA ALA A 97 -2.78 -16.56 9.00
C ALA A 97 -2.45 -17.86 8.25
N LEU A 98 -1.55 -17.83 7.27
CA LEU A 98 -1.10 -19.02 6.55
C LEU A 98 -0.36 -20.01 7.46
N VAL A 99 0.46 -19.51 8.39
CA VAL A 99 1.21 -20.35 9.34
C VAL A 99 0.30 -20.98 10.40
N LEU A 100 -0.80 -20.31 10.75
CA LEU A 100 -1.75 -20.77 11.77
C LEU A 100 -2.94 -21.57 11.20
N ALA A 101 -3.12 -21.59 9.88
CA ALA A 101 -4.16 -22.34 9.18
C ALA A 101 -3.75 -23.81 9.00
#